data_AF-A0AA88PMT8-F1
#
_entry.id   AF-A0AA88PMT8-F1
#
_cell.length_a   1.000
_cell.length_b   1.000
_cell.length_c   1.000
_cell.angle_alpha   90.00
_cell.angle_beta   90.00
_cell.angle_gamma   90.00
#
_symmetry.space_group_name_H-M   'P 1'
#
loop_
_entity.id
_entity.type
_entity.pdbx_description
1 polymer ?
#
loop_
_entity_poly.entity_id
_entity_poly.type
_entity_poly.pdbx_seq_one_letter_code
_entity_poly.pdbx_strand_id
1 'polypeptide(L)'
;MESVSEHLLSALDELDTDELKRFKWHLKNHKGFSAADLEKADAPDTVDLMMKRFTPEEAVKITVDILRKMNLNQLLSALDELVTDELKRFKWHLKSHEGFSAAGLEKADAPDTVDLMMKRFTPEEAVKITVDILREMNLNQMAEDLENKHKQDTSTNIVPRTRKDFLQYACFLTLDPNTAHTELILSEDNRKATGVTEKQPYPDHPDRFDYWRQVLCRESVCGRCYWEIECSGDVYISVSYKSISRKGAGVECVFGSNDQSWRLICSPSSFSFRHNKIKTDLPVKPIISRTGVNGDIYRVGVYVDFSAGTLSFFSVSDTMSLIHTQHTTFTQTLYPGFTVCSESSVKLC
;
A
#
# COMPACT_ATOMS: atom_id res chain seq x y z
N MET A 1 24.09 -0.60 4.89
CA MET A 1 23.10 0.48 4.70
C MET A 1 22.91 0.52 3.20
N GLU A 2 21.87 -0.14 2.70
CA GLU A 2 21.67 -0.25 1.26
C GLU A 2 21.47 1.14 0.65
N SER A 3 22.15 1.40 -0.46
CA SER A 3 22.09 2.67 -1.17
C SER A 3 20.66 2.91 -1.69
N VAL A 4 20.23 4.17 -1.81
CA VAL A 4 18.95 4.49 -2.48
C VAL A 4 18.93 3.93 -3.92
N SER A 5 20.11 3.84 -4.56
CA SER A 5 20.25 3.18 -5.87
C SER A 5 19.91 1.70 -5.83
N GLU A 6 20.21 0.96 -4.76
CA GLU A 6 19.91 -0.47 -4.64
C GLU A 6 18.41 -0.71 -4.44
N HIS A 7 17.72 0.16 -3.71
CA HIS A 7 16.27 0.08 -3.54
C HIS A 7 15.53 0.41 -4.84
N LEU A 8 15.98 1.44 -5.56
CA LEU A 8 15.44 1.77 -6.88
C LEU A 8 15.72 0.64 -7.88
N LEU A 9 16.91 0.04 -7.83
CA LEU A 9 17.26 -1.08 -8.69
C LEU A 9 16.40 -2.30 -8.39
N SER A 10 16.21 -2.65 -7.12
CA SER A 10 15.29 -3.73 -6.75
C SER A 10 13.88 -3.49 -7.30
N ALA A 11 13.37 -2.25 -7.20
CA ALA A 11 12.04 -1.91 -7.72
C ALA A 11 11.96 -1.98 -9.25
N LEU A 12 13.03 -1.62 -9.98
CA LEU A 12 13.04 -1.65 -11.45
C LEU A 12 13.41 -3.03 -12.03
N ASP A 13 14.24 -3.82 -11.33
CA ASP A 13 14.56 -5.22 -11.69
C ASP A 13 13.37 -6.16 -11.51
N GLU A 14 12.41 -5.76 -10.68
CA GLU A 14 11.14 -6.46 -10.49
C GLU A 14 10.15 -6.24 -11.66
N LEU A 15 10.37 -5.23 -12.51
CA LEU A 15 9.56 -4.96 -13.70
C LEU A 15 9.93 -5.90 -14.84
N ASP A 16 8.93 -6.43 -15.55
CA ASP A 16 9.19 -7.17 -16.78
C ASP A 16 9.64 -6.26 -17.94
N THR A 17 9.98 -6.86 -19.08
CA THR A 17 10.51 -6.11 -20.24
C THR A 17 9.54 -5.06 -20.78
N ASP A 18 8.22 -5.30 -20.70
CA ASP A 18 7.23 -4.38 -21.22
C ASP A 18 6.84 -3.32 -20.17
N GLU A 19 6.83 -3.69 -18.90
CA GLU A 19 6.70 -2.77 -17.76
C GLU A 19 7.87 -1.80 -17.69
N LEU A 20 9.11 -2.27 -17.82
CA LEU A 20 10.30 -1.42 -17.84
C LEU A 20 10.28 -0.46 -19.04
N LYS A 21 9.82 -0.91 -20.23
CA LYS A 21 9.61 -0.01 -21.38
C LYS A 21 8.60 1.10 -21.05
N ARG A 22 7.49 0.75 -20.38
CA ARG A 22 6.47 1.72 -19.96
C ARG A 22 6.99 2.68 -18.89
N PHE A 23 7.72 2.18 -17.90
CA PHE A 23 8.40 2.99 -16.90
C PHE A 23 9.29 4.04 -17.56
N LYS A 24 10.15 3.61 -18.48
CA LYS A 24 11.04 4.50 -19.25
C LYS A 24 10.27 5.49 -20.13
N TRP A 25 9.11 5.11 -20.67
CA TRP A 25 8.23 6.03 -21.42
C TRP A 25 7.68 7.15 -20.54
N HIS A 26 7.20 6.83 -19.34
CA HIS A 26 6.73 7.85 -18.39
C HIS A 26 7.88 8.70 -17.86
N LEU A 27 9.04 8.09 -17.61
CA LEU A 27 10.24 8.77 -17.17
C LEU A 27 10.72 9.81 -18.22
N LYS A 28 10.66 9.45 -19.51
CA LYS A 28 10.95 10.37 -20.64
C LYS A 28 10.03 11.59 -20.63
N ASN A 29 8.75 11.43 -20.26
CA ASN A 29 7.77 12.50 -20.22
C ASN A 29 7.86 13.34 -18.92
N HIS A 30 8.63 12.88 -17.93
CA HIS A 30 9.00 13.67 -16.77
C HIS A 30 10.15 14.62 -17.15
N LYS A 31 10.04 15.92 -16.83
CA LYS A 31 10.99 16.96 -17.24
C LYS A 31 12.44 16.54 -16.91
N GLY A 32 13.27 16.24 -17.92
CA GLY A 32 14.71 16.08 -17.72
C GLY A 32 15.46 15.01 -18.52
N PHE A 33 14.80 14.11 -19.25
CA PHE A 33 15.46 13.04 -20.01
C PHE A 33 15.34 13.18 -21.53
N SER A 34 16.37 12.74 -22.25
CA SER A 34 16.31 12.58 -23.70
C SER A 34 15.80 11.19 -24.08
N ALA A 35 15.06 11.09 -25.18
CA ALA A 35 14.54 9.81 -25.68
C ALA A 35 15.67 8.80 -26.01
N ALA A 36 16.83 9.30 -26.43
CA ALA A 36 17.95 8.48 -26.88
C ALA A 36 18.65 7.76 -25.72
N ASP A 37 18.66 8.35 -24.52
CA ASP A 37 19.34 7.78 -23.34
C ASP A 37 18.54 6.61 -22.73
N LEU A 38 17.21 6.64 -22.81
CA LEU A 38 16.31 5.66 -22.18
C LEU A 38 15.92 4.48 -23.10
N GLU A 39 16.06 4.63 -24.41
CA GLU A 39 15.59 3.61 -25.38
C GLU A 39 16.38 2.30 -25.27
N LYS A 40 17.68 2.37 -24.94
CA LYS A 40 18.58 1.21 -24.78
C LYS A 40 18.92 0.84 -23.34
N ALA A 41 18.57 1.70 -22.38
CA ALA A 41 18.88 1.49 -20.96
C ALA A 41 18.14 0.27 -20.39
N ASP A 42 18.84 -0.61 -19.68
CA ASP A 42 18.23 -1.60 -18.80
C ASP A 42 17.84 -0.99 -17.44
N ALA A 43 17.39 -1.81 -16.48
CA ALA A 43 16.98 -1.34 -15.15
C ALA A 43 18.16 -0.66 -14.39
N PRO A 44 19.36 -1.25 -14.29
CA PRO A 44 20.56 -0.58 -13.78
C PRO A 44 20.87 0.75 -14.47
N ASP A 45 20.91 0.78 -15.80
CA ASP A 45 21.19 1.99 -16.57
C ASP A 45 20.15 3.09 -16.29
N THR A 46 18.88 2.70 -16.14
CA THR A 46 17.78 3.62 -15.85
C THR A 46 17.92 4.24 -14.46
N VAL A 47 18.27 3.44 -13.44
CA VAL A 47 18.53 3.95 -12.08
C VAL A 47 19.73 4.90 -12.09
N ASP A 48 20.82 4.53 -12.76
CA ASP A 48 22.00 5.38 -12.87
C ASP A 48 21.70 6.72 -13.55
N LEU A 49 20.87 6.71 -14.60
CA LEU A 49 20.40 7.92 -15.27
C LEU A 49 19.56 8.81 -14.33
N MET A 50 18.69 8.21 -13.51
CA MET A 50 17.89 8.94 -12.52
C MET A 50 18.77 9.56 -11.43
N MET A 51 19.73 8.79 -10.90
CA MET A 51 20.63 9.25 -9.83
C MET A 51 21.65 10.30 -10.29
N LYS A 52 21.99 10.33 -11.58
CA LYS A 52 22.79 11.41 -12.18
C LYS A 52 22.04 12.73 -12.29
N ARG A 53 20.71 12.67 -12.37
CA ARG A 53 19.88 13.81 -12.77
C ARG A 53 19.06 14.43 -11.62
N PHE A 54 18.73 13.63 -10.63
CA PHE A 54 17.90 13.99 -9.49
C PHE A 54 18.61 13.66 -8.18
N THR A 55 18.18 14.30 -7.09
CA THR A 55 18.60 13.83 -5.76
C THR A 55 18.00 12.45 -5.48
N PRO A 56 18.58 11.67 -4.54
CA PRO A 56 18.03 10.36 -4.18
C PRO A 56 16.54 10.40 -3.81
N GLU A 57 16.12 11.43 -3.07
CA GLU A 57 14.73 11.61 -2.63
C GLU A 57 13.79 11.93 -3.81
N GLU A 58 14.24 12.76 -4.75
CA GLU A 58 13.51 13.07 -5.96
C GLU A 58 13.37 11.85 -6.88
N ALA A 59 14.44 11.06 -7.02
CA ALA A 59 14.43 9.84 -7.82
C ALA A 59 13.41 8.81 -7.28
N VAL A 60 13.38 8.59 -5.96
CA VAL A 60 12.38 7.72 -5.31
C VAL A 60 10.96 8.22 -5.55
N LYS A 61 10.73 9.53 -5.37
CA LYS A 61 9.41 10.12 -5.59
C LYS A 61 8.94 9.95 -7.04
N ILE A 62 9.82 10.20 -8.00
CA ILE A 62 9.54 10.04 -9.43
C ILE A 62 9.22 8.58 -9.74
N THR A 63 10.01 7.63 -9.24
CA THR A 63 9.76 6.20 -9.41
C THR A 63 8.40 5.80 -8.86
N VAL A 64 8.06 6.21 -7.64
CA VAL A 64 6.74 5.92 -7.04
C VAL A 64 5.59 6.52 -7.85
N ASP A 65 5.73 7.77 -8.30
CA ASP A 65 4.70 8.43 -9.09
C ASP A 65 4.53 7.77 -10.48
N ILE A 66 5.62 7.31 -11.10
CA ILE A 66 5.59 6.57 -12.36
C ILE A 66 4.98 5.18 -12.18
N LEU A 67 5.38 4.42 -11.17
CA LEU A 67 4.81 3.10 -10.89
C LEU A 67 3.31 3.20 -10.60
N ARG A 68 2.89 4.25 -9.88
CA ARG A 68 1.47 4.55 -9.68
C ARG A 68 0.79 4.83 -11.03
N LYS A 69 1.38 5.62 -11.92
CA LYS A 69 0.84 5.91 -13.27
C LYS A 69 0.78 4.68 -14.17
N MET A 70 1.77 3.78 -14.09
CA MET A 70 1.78 2.53 -14.86
C MET A 70 0.62 1.62 -14.49
N ASN A 71 0.22 1.60 -13.21
CA ASN A 71 -0.96 0.87 -12.74
C ASN A 71 -2.30 1.58 -13.08
N LEU A 72 -2.24 2.74 -13.72
CA LEU A 72 -3.40 3.58 -14.12
C LEU A 72 -3.55 3.68 -15.64
N ASN A 73 -2.75 2.94 -16.41
CA ASN A 73 -2.76 2.98 -17.86
C ASN A 73 -4.15 2.69 -18.47
N GLN A 74 -5.00 1.92 -17.79
CA GLN A 74 -6.36 1.66 -18.24
C GLN A 74 -7.25 2.90 -18.17
N LEU A 75 -7.23 3.59 -17.02
CA LEU A 75 -7.96 4.85 -16.80
C LEU A 75 -7.46 5.93 -17.74
N LEU A 76 -6.15 6.04 -17.90
CA LEU A 76 -5.54 7.00 -18.81
C LEU A 76 -5.95 6.70 -20.25
N SER A 77 -5.95 5.43 -20.68
CA SER A 77 -6.40 5.05 -22.02
C SER A 77 -7.86 5.42 -22.27
N ALA A 78 -8.74 5.17 -21.29
CA ALA A 78 -10.15 5.49 -21.42
C ALA A 78 -10.41 7.00 -21.50
N LEU A 79 -9.70 7.81 -20.70
CA LEU A 79 -9.86 9.27 -20.74
C LEU A 79 -9.17 9.93 -21.94
N ASP A 80 -8.11 9.34 -22.48
CA ASP A 80 -7.40 9.82 -23.68
C ASP A 80 -8.17 9.52 -24.97
N GLU A 81 -8.99 8.46 -24.97
CA GLU A 81 -9.92 8.13 -26.05
C GLU A 81 -11.13 9.09 -26.13
N LEU A 82 -11.39 9.90 -25.10
CA LEU A 82 -12.46 10.92 -25.11
C LEU A 82 -12.04 12.13 -25.96
N VAL A 83 -12.90 12.54 -26.90
CA VAL A 83 -12.65 13.81 -27.60
C VAL A 83 -12.78 15.01 -26.63
N THR A 84 -12.22 16.16 -27.00
CA THR A 84 -12.11 17.33 -26.09
C THR A 84 -13.44 17.75 -25.45
N ASP A 85 -14.56 17.64 -26.16
CA ASP A 85 -15.89 17.98 -25.62
C ASP A 85 -16.49 16.86 -24.74
N GLU A 86 -16.16 15.60 -25.02
CA GLU A 86 -16.51 14.47 -24.15
C GLU A 86 -15.73 14.52 -22.85
N LEU A 87 -14.43 14.84 -22.88
CA LEU A 87 -13.62 15.03 -21.68
C LEU A 87 -14.14 16.19 -20.82
N LYS A 88 -14.61 17.30 -21.43
CA LYS A 88 -15.27 18.39 -20.69
C LYS A 88 -16.54 17.90 -20.00
N ARG A 89 -17.35 17.11 -20.70
CA ARG A 89 -18.59 16.54 -20.15
C ARG A 89 -18.31 15.53 -19.04
N PHE A 90 -17.33 14.65 -19.22
CA PHE A 90 -16.84 13.74 -18.18
C PHE A 90 -16.44 14.49 -16.93
N LYS A 91 -15.64 15.55 -17.07
CA LYS A 91 -15.24 16.42 -15.95
C LYS A 91 -16.43 17.11 -15.27
N TRP A 92 -17.50 17.44 -16.00
CA TRP A 92 -18.72 17.99 -15.41
C TRP A 92 -19.45 16.96 -14.54
N HIS A 93 -19.58 15.72 -15.01
CA HIS A 93 -20.16 14.63 -14.23
C HIS A 93 -19.30 14.30 -13.01
N LEU A 94 -17.97 14.28 -13.17
CA LEU A 94 -17.03 14.04 -12.07
C LEU A 94 -17.12 15.10 -10.97
N LYS A 95 -17.32 16.39 -11.32
CA LYS A 95 -17.60 17.46 -10.33
C LYS A 95 -18.90 17.24 -9.56
N SER A 96 -19.86 16.55 -10.15
CA SER A 96 -21.19 16.30 -9.59
C SER A 96 -21.26 15.02 -8.76
N HIS A 97 -20.22 14.19 -8.81
CA HIS A 97 -20.10 12.97 -8.03
C HIS A 97 -19.74 13.27 -6.56
N GLU A 98 -20.38 12.59 -5.59
CA GLU A 98 -20.14 12.82 -4.17
C GLU A 98 -18.65 12.67 -3.82
N GLY A 99 -18.11 13.62 -3.04
CA GLY A 99 -16.75 13.58 -2.51
C GLY A 99 -15.69 14.30 -3.34
N PHE A 100 -15.96 14.71 -4.58
CA PHE A 100 -14.97 15.37 -5.45
C PHE A 100 -15.03 16.92 -5.37
N SER A 101 -13.88 17.60 -5.36
CA SER A 101 -13.81 19.07 -5.32
C SER A 101 -13.38 19.64 -6.67
N ALA A 102 -14.06 20.69 -7.13
CA ALA A 102 -13.92 21.24 -8.47
C ALA A 102 -12.60 22.01 -8.74
N ALA A 103 -11.76 22.23 -7.71
CA ALA A 103 -10.56 23.04 -7.83
C ALA A 103 -9.51 22.37 -8.75
N GLY A 104 -9.22 23.00 -9.89
CA GLY A 104 -8.19 22.57 -10.85
C GLY A 104 -8.70 21.76 -12.05
N LEU A 105 -9.96 21.27 -12.03
CA LEU A 105 -10.47 20.36 -13.06
C LEU A 105 -10.74 21.03 -14.42
N GLU A 106 -11.00 22.34 -14.44
CA GLU A 106 -11.36 23.05 -15.68
C GLU A 106 -10.23 23.08 -16.71
N LYS A 107 -8.98 23.15 -16.23
CA LYS A 107 -7.78 23.19 -17.07
C LYS A 107 -7.07 21.84 -17.19
N ALA A 108 -7.50 20.83 -16.40
CA ALA A 108 -6.92 19.50 -16.40
C ALA A 108 -7.14 18.79 -17.74
N ASP A 109 -6.08 18.22 -18.30
CA ASP A 109 -6.15 17.23 -19.37
C ASP A 109 -6.50 15.83 -18.82
N ALA A 110 -6.50 14.79 -19.67
CA ALA A 110 -6.79 13.42 -19.24
C ALA A 110 -5.81 12.93 -18.15
N PRO A 111 -4.48 13.06 -18.29
CA PRO A 111 -3.52 12.76 -17.22
C PRO A 111 -3.78 13.51 -15.91
N ASP A 112 -3.99 14.83 -15.96
CA ASP A 112 -4.26 15.64 -14.78
C ASP A 112 -5.57 15.24 -14.08
N THR A 113 -6.57 14.81 -14.87
CA THR A 113 -7.85 14.33 -14.36
C THR A 113 -7.68 13.00 -13.62
N VAL A 114 -6.90 12.05 -14.16
CA VAL A 114 -6.56 10.79 -13.47
C VAL A 114 -5.81 11.10 -12.17
N ASP A 115 -4.78 11.95 -12.21
CA ASP A 115 -4.00 12.31 -11.01
C ASP A 115 -4.88 12.96 -9.92
N LEU A 116 -5.90 13.73 -10.28
CA LEU A 116 -6.86 14.32 -9.34
C LEU A 116 -7.83 13.28 -8.75
N MET A 117 -8.30 12.31 -9.55
CA MET A 117 -9.10 11.19 -9.06
C MET A 117 -8.32 10.36 -8.05
N MET A 118 -7.04 10.11 -8.32
CA MET A 118 -6.16 9.28 -7.48
C MET A 118 -5.71 9.94 -6.18
N LYS A 119 -5.81 11.26 -6.06
CA LYS A 119 -5.62 11.94 -4.77
C LYS A 119 -6.74 11.67 -3.78
N ARG A 120 -7.85 11.09 -4.24
CA ARG A 120 -9.11 11.05 -3.50
C ARG A 120 -9.77 9.69 -3.46
N PHE A 121 -9.58 8.89 -4.51
CA PHE A 121 -10.15 7.57 -4.68
C PHE A 121 -9.05 6.55 -4.96
N THR A 122 -9.31 5.30 -4.63
CA THR A 122 -8.42 4.18 -4.95
C THR A 122 -8.47 3.87 -6.46
N PRO A 123 -7.53 3.10 -7.03
CA PRO A 123 -7.58 2.72 -8.43
C PRO A 123 -8.91 2.03 -8.81
N GLU A 124 -9.41 1.13 -7.95
CA GLU A 124 -10.67 0.42 -8.17
C GLU A 124 -11.88 1.35 -8.10
N GLU A 125 -11.90 2.26 -7.11
CA GLU A 125 -12.95 3.27 -6.98
C GLU A 125 -12.92 4.23 -8.17
N ALA A 126 -11.74 4.67 -8.61
CA ALA A 126 -11.56 5.54 -9.76
C ALA A 126 -12.03 4.87 -11.06
N VAL A 127 -11.75 3.57 -11.26
CA VAL A 127 -12.28 2.79 -12.38
C VAL A 127 -13.80 2.72 -12.31
N LYS A 128 -14.37 2.39 -11.14
CA LYS A 128 -15.83 2.31 -10.98
C LYS A 128 -16.51 3.65 -11.27
N ILE A 129 -16.01 4.74 -10.70
CA ILE A 129 -16.52 6.09 -10.93
C ILE A 129 -16.43 6.45 -12.42
N THR A 130 -15.31 6.12 -13.07
CA THR A 130 -15.11 6.37 -14.51
C THR A 130 -16.14 5.60 -15.34
N VAL A 131 -16.36 4.32 -15.05
CA VAL A 131 -17.36 3.48 -15.72
C VAL A 131 -18.78 4.04 -15.54
N ASP A 132 -19.15 4.43 -14.32
CA ASP A 132 -20.48 4.99 -14.03
C ASP A 132 -20.70 6.30 -14.80
N ILE A 133 -19.70 7.18 -14.84
CA ILE A 133 -19.76 8.44 -15.61
C ILE A 133 -19.84 8.16 -17.12
N LEU A 134 -19.05 7.22 -17.66
CA LEU A 134 -19.10 6.86 -19.07
C LEU A 134 -20.50 6.36 -19.48
N ARG A 135 -21.16 5.59 -18.61
CA ARG A 135 -22.55 5.16 -18.79
C ARG A 135 -23.54 6.33 -18.78
N GLU A 136 -23.40 7.27 -17.85
CA GLU A 136 -24.22 8.49 -17.82
C GLU A 136 -24.06 9.35 -19.08
N MET A 137 -22.88 9.30 -19.69
CA MET A 137 -22.59 9.97 -20.96
C MET A 137 -23.06 9.19 -22.19
N ASN A 138 -23.67 8.01 -22.02
CA ASN A 138 -24.02 7.05 -23.07
C ASN A 138 -22.81 6.47 -23.85
N LEU A 139 -21.61 6.50 -23.26
CA LEU A 139 -20.40 5.88 -23.80
C LEU A 139 -20.28 4.42 -23.34
N ASN A 140 -21.33 3.64 -23.58
CA ASN A 140 -21.46 2.29 -23.03
C ASN A 140 -20.37 1.32 -23.53
N GLN A 141 -19.94 1.45 -24.79
CA GLN A 141 -18.86 0.61 -25.34
C GLN A 141 -17.54 0.85 -24.60
N MET A 142 -17.17 2.11 -24.37
CA MET A 142 -15.96 2.48 -23.64
C MET A 142 -16.03 2.06 -22.17
N ALA A 143 -17.22 2.16 -21.55
CA ALA A 143 -17.45 1.67 -20.20
C ALA A 143 -17.26 0.14 -20.12
N GLU A 144 -17.80 -0.61 -21.07
CA GLU A 144 -17.61 -2.06 -21.17
C GLU A 144 -16.16 -2.43 -21.44
N ASP A 145 -15.48 -1.72 -22.34
CA ASP A 145 -14.06 -1.97 -22.66
C ASP A 145 -13.16 -1.68 -21.47
N LEU A 146 -13.42 -0.61 -20.71
CA LEU A 146 -12.71 -0.30 -19.47
C LEU A 146 -12.99 -1.36 -18.39
N GLU A 147 -14.25 -1.75 -18.19
CA GLU A 147 -14.60 -2.84 -17.27
C GLU A 147 -13.95 -4.17 -17.69
N ASN A 148 -13.92 -4.48 -18.98
CA ASN A 148 -13.36 -5.73 -19.50
C ASN A 148 -11.85 -5.73 -19.44
N LYS A 149 -11.16 -4.62 -19.76
CA LYS A 149 -9.70 -4.47 -19.55
C LYS A 149 -9.37 -4.58 -18.06
N HIS A 150 -10.14 -3.90 -17.21
CA HIS A 150 -9.97 -3.98 -15.76
C HIS A 150 -10.18 -5.40 -15.26
N LYS A 151 -11.26 -6.07 -15.71
CA LYS A 151 -11.54 -7.47 -15.44
C LYS A 151 -10.46 -8.39 -16.02
N GLN A 152 -9.84 -8.10 -17.15
CA GLN A 152 -8.83 -8.95 -17.77
C GLN A 152 -7.49 -8.87 -17.03
N ASP A 153 -7.10 -7.69 -16.57
CA ASP A 153 -5.94 -7.49 -15.69
C ASP A 153 -6.19 -7.99 -14.25
N THR A 154 -7.45 -8.04 -13.79
CA THR A 154 -7.82 -8.77 -12.54
C THR A 154 -8.10 -10.27 -12.75
N SER A 155 -8.37 -10.72 -13.99
CA SER A 155 -8.73 -12.09 -14.37
C SER A 155 -7.58 -12.89 -14.96
N THR A 156 -6.35 -12.37 -14.93
CA THR A 156 -5.25 -13.21 -14.46
C THR A 156 -5.55 -13.58 -12.99
N ASN A 157 -6.52 -14.49 -12.80
CA ASN A 157 -6.83 -15.17 -11.55
C ASN A 157 -5.67 -16.11 -11.17
N ILE A 158 -4.44 -15.59 -11.19
CA ILE A 158 -3.33 -16.18 -10.48
C ILE A 158 -3.67 -15.92 -9.02
N VAL A 159 -4.38 -16.87 -8.40
CA VAL A 159 -4.38 -17.01 -6.94
C VAL A 159 -2.90 -16.97 -6.56
N PRO A 160 -2.41 -15.93 -5.86
CA PRO A 160 -0.98 -15.81 -5.63
C PRO A 160 -0.49 -17.03 -4.84
N ARG A 161 0.53 -17.73 -5.35
CA ARG A 161 1.06 -18.94 -4.70
C ARG A 161 2.50 -18.78 -4.28
N THR A 162 3.25 -17.97 -5.00
CA THR A 162 4.65 -17.70 -4.74
C THR A 162 4.82 -16.28 -4.20
N ARG A 163 5.91 -16.03 -3.49
CA ARG A 163 6.27 -14.68 -3.03
C ARG A 163 6.28 -13.68 -4.19
N LYS A 164 6.76 -14.09 -5.36
CA LYS A 164 6.74 -13.27 -6.59
C LYS A 164 5.32 -12.87 -7.01
N ASP A 165 4.36 -13.79 -6.93
CA ASP A 165 2.96 -13.47 -7.25
C ASP A 165 2.35 -12.48 -6.26
N PHE A 166 2.69 -12.61 -4.96
CA PHE A 166 2.22 -11.68 -3.93
C PHE A 166 2.83 -10.28 -4.11
N LEU A 167 4.11 -10.19 -4.48
CA LEU A 167 4.81 -8.93 -4.70
C LEU A 167 4.24 -8.11 -5.87
N GLN A 168 3.51 -8.72 -6.82
CA GLN A 168 2.75 -7.97 -7.84
C GLN A 168 1.70 -7.03 -7.23
N TYR A 169 1.29 -7.29 -5.98
CA TYR A 169 0.34 -6.48 -5.23
C TYR A 169 1.03 -5.65 -4.14
N ALA A 170 2.34 -5.41 -4.25
CA ALA A 170 3.11 -4.71 -3.22
C ALA A 170 2.57 -3.28 -2.95
N CYS A 171 2.40 -2.98 -1.67
CA CYS A 171 1.94 -1.69 -1.18
C CYS A 171 3.02 -1.02 -0.35
N PHE A 172 3.34 0.23 -0.70
CA PHE A 172 4.26 1.05 0.08
C PHE A 172 3.48 1.79 1.17
N LEU A 173 3.82 1.50 2.42
CA LEU A 173 3.14 2.02 3.60
C LEU A 173 4.07 2.92 4.41
N THR A 174 3.49 3.84 5.16
CA THR A 174 4.17 4.70 6.14
C THR A 174 3.36 4.76 7.43
N LEU A 175 4.03 4.80 8.58
CA LEU A 175 3.40 4.92 9.89
C LEU A 175 2.88 6.34 10.09
N ASP A 176 1.66 6.49 10.61
CA ASP A 176 1.05 7.79 10.85
C ASP A 176 1.47 8.37 12.22
N PRO A 177 2.28 9.44 12.28
CA PRO A 177 2.70 10.07 13.52
C PRO A 177 1.54 10.63 14.36
N ASN A 178 0.38 10.89 13.75
CA ASN A 178 -0.80 11.37 14.45
C ASN A 178 -1.55 10.26 15.20
N THR A 179 -1.32 8.99 14.84
CA THR A 179 -1.94 7.84 15.50
C THR A 179 -1.01 7.21 16.54
N ALA A 180 0.31 7.33 16.33
CA ALA A 180 1.32 6.66 17.15
C ALA A 180 1.21 7.01 18.64
N HIS A 181 1.15 5.98 19.48
CA HIS A 181 1.25 6.14 20.92
C HIS A 181 2.55 6.84 21.33
N THR A 182 2.50 7.61 22.43
CA THR A 182 3.66 8.40 22.90
C THR A 182 4.86 7.55 23.31
N GLU A 183 4.70 6.27 23.59
CA GLU A 183 5.80 5.33 23.88
C GLU A 183 6.34 4.60 22.64
N LEU A 184 6.11 5.16 21.44
CA LEU A 184 6.67 4.67 20.18
C LEU A 184 7.57 5.74 19.56
N ILE A 185 8.79 5.38 19.17
CA ILE A 185 9.63 6.22 18.32
C ILE A 185 9.41 5.82 16.87
N LEU A 186 8.99 6.78 16.04
CA LEU A 186 8.98 6.62 14.59
C LEU A 186 10.30 7.09 14.00
N SER A 187 10.90 6.27 13.14
CA SER A 187 12.18 6.54 12.48
C SER A 187 12.19 6.02 11.05
N GLU A 188 13.29 6.25 10.33
CA GLU A 188 13.46 5.82 8.92
C GLU A 188 12.30 6.35 8.05
N ASP A 189 12.06 7.67 8.09
CA ASP A 189 10.94 8.31 7.38
C ASP A 189 9.57 7.70 7.70
N ASN A 190 9.35 7.40 8.98
CA ASN A 190 8.16 6.72 9.51
C ASN A 190 7.95 5.32 8.92
N ARG A 191 9.01 4.64 8.48
CA ARG A 191 8.96 3.24 8.07
C ARG A 191 9.23 2.27 9.21
N LYS A 192 9.78 2.76 10.33
CA LYS A 192 10.10 1.94 11.50
C LYS A 192 9.47 2.51 12.77
N ALA A 193 8.90 1.62 13.59
CA ALA A 193 8.46 1.93 14.95
C ALA A 193 9.26 1.09 15.96
N THR A 194 9.72 1.76 17.02
CA THR A 194 10.42 1.12 18.15
C THR A 194 9.69 1.44 19.44
N GLY A 195 9.41 0.41 20.25
CA GLY A 195 8.78 0.60 21.55
C GLY A 195 9.79 1.03 22.61
N VAL A 196 9.49 2.13 23.30
CA VAL A 196 10.33 2.70 24.35
C VAL A 196 9.54 2.88 25.64
N THR A 197 10.21 3.17 26.75
CA THR A 197 9.54 3.43 28.02
C THR A 197 9.28 4.93 28.21
N GLU A 198 10.13 5.79 27.65
CA GLU A 198 9.99 7.23 27.72
C GLU A 198 8.91 7.73 26.76
N LYS A 199 8.07 8.65 27.24
CA LYS A 199 7.07 9.32 26.40
C LYS A 199 7.75 10.31 25.46
N GLN A 200 7.55 10.08 24.17
CA GLN A 200 7.99 10.94 23.08
C GLN A 200 7.14 12.21 23.03
N PRO A 201 7.73 13.35 22.62
CA PRO A 201 7.09 14.66 22.63
C PRO A 201 6.10 14.86 21.46
N TYR A 202 5.24 13.87 21.22
CA TYR A 202 4.21 14.02 20.20
C TYR A 202 3.10 14.97 20.68
N PRO A 203 2.61 15.87 19.80
CA PRO A 203 1.49 16.73 20.14
C PRO A 203 0.21 15.92 20.34
N ASP A 204 -0.68 16.40 21.21
CA ASP A 204 -1.99 15.80 21.37
C ASP A 204 -2.76 15.80 20.04
N HIS A 205 -3.41 14.66 19.76
CA HIS A 205 -4.19 14.48 18.54
C HIS A 205 -5.40 13.56 18.81
N PRO A 206 -6.59 13.84 18.23
CA PRO A 206 -7.77 12.99 18.40
C PRO A 206 -7.53 11.54 17.96
N ASP A 207 -6.78 11.34 16.88
CA ASP A 207 -6.49 9.99 16.34
C ASP A 207 -5.37 9.24 17.09
N ARG A 208 -4.70 9.89 18.06
CA ARG A 208 -3.58 9.30 18.80
C ARG A 208 -4.08 8.25 19.78
N PHE A 209 -3.50 7.05 19.72
CA PHE A 209 -3.67 6.08 20.80
C PHE A 209 -3.00 6.61 22.08
N ASP A 210 -3.74 6.68 23.19
CA ASP A 210 -3.27 7.32 24.43
C ASP A 210 -2.91 6.33 25.55
N TYR A 211 -3.31 5.07 25.40
CA TYR A 211 -3.08 4.03 26.40
C TYR A 211 -2.29 2.82 25.86
N TRP A 212 -2.68 2.32 24.69
CA TRP A 212 -2.05 1.14 24.09
C TRP A 212 -0.96 1.56 23.10
N ARG A 213 0.22 0.91 23.13
CA ARG A 213 1.37 1.15 22.24
C ARG A 213 1.10 0.74 20.79
N GLN A 214 0.16 1.44 20.17
CA GLN A 214 -0.36 1.15 18.85
C GLN A 214 -0.08 2.30 17.89
N VAL A 215 -0.01 1.96 16.61
CA VAL A 215 0.12 2.90 15.50
C VAL A 215 -0.59 2.32 14.29
N LEU A 216 -1.21 3.17 13.48
CA LEU A 216 -1.73 2.82 12.16
C LEU A 216 -0.80 3.36 11.07
N CYS A 217 -0.81 2.72 9.91
CA CYS A 217 -0.30 3.32 8.70
C CYS A 217 -1.21 4.46 8.22
N ARG A 218 -0.62 5.39 7.47
CA ARG A 218 -1.32 6.52 6.87
C ARG A 218 -2.16 6.09 5.68
N GLU A 219 -1.61 5.18 4.87
CA GLU A 219 -2.24 4.63 3.69
C GLU A 219 -3.27 3.58 4.09
N SER A 220 -4.40 3.62 3.41
CA SER A 220 -5.42 2.58 3.49
C SER A 220 -5.15 1.50 2.46
N VAL A 221 -5.51 0.26 2.78
CA VAL A 221 -5.44 -0.87 1.84
C VAL A 221 -6.84 -1.23 1.36
N CYS A 222 -6.99 -1.21 0.04
CA CYS A 222 -8.19 -1.53 -0.73
C CYS A 222 -7.80 -2.51 -1.84
N GLY A 223 -8.76 -3.27 -2.39
CA GLY A 223 -8.46 -4.23 -3.44
C GLY A 223 -7.51 -5.35 -2.99
N ARG A 224 -6.55 -5.72 -3.84
CA ARG A 224 -5.48 -6.67 -3.51
C ARG A 224 -4.23 -5.92 -3.10
N CYS A 225 -3.72 -6.20 -1.91
CA CYS A 225 -2.57 -5.51 -1.35
C CYS A 225 -1.70 -6.48 -0.56
N TYR A 226 -0.39 -6.39 -0.76
CA TYR A 226 0.62 -7.17 -0.08
C TYR A 226 1.69 -6.24 0.50
N TRP A 227 2.15 -6.53 1.72
CA TRP A 227 3.31 -5.85 2.27
C TRP A 227 4.10 -6.79 3.18
N GLU A 228 5.40 -6.55 3.30
CA GLU A 228 6.28 -7.27 4.21
C GLU A 228 6.74 -6.35 5.34
N ILE A 229 6.90 -6.95 6.53
CA ILE A 229 7.45 -6.28 7.70
C ILE A 229 8.51 -7.12 8.35
N GLU A 230 9.60 -6.47 8.73
CA GLU A 230 10.64 -7.03 9.57
C GLU A 230 10.34 -6.69 11.03
N CYS A 231 10.29 -7.71 11.87
CA CYS A 231 9.95 -7.62 13.27
C CYS A 231 11.13 -8.08 14.13
N SER A 232 11.32 -7.43 15.27
CA SER A 232 12.26 -7.82 16.30
C SER A 232 11.56 -7.77 17.66
N GLY A 233 11.62 -8.88 18.41
CA GLY A 233 10.92 -9.02 19.69
C GLY A 233 9.41 -9.26 19.56
N ASP A 234 8.66 -8.74 20.52
CA ASP A 234 7.21 -8.93 20.63
C ASP A 234 6.46 -7.85 19.85
N VAL A 235 5.97 -8.24 18.68
CA VAL A 235 5.24 -7.36 17.74
C VAL A 235 3.90 -8.00 17.39
N TYR A 236 2.84 -7.21 17.42
CA TYR A 236 1.51 -7.65 16.97
C TYR A 236 1.10 -6.88 15.74
N ILE A 237 0.76 -7.63 14.69
CA ILE A 237 0.46 -7.13 13.36
C ILE A 237 -1.06 -7.08 13.24
N SER A 238 -1.61 -6.01 12.71
CA SER A 238 -3.06 -5.82 12.65
C SER A 238 -3.48 -5.16 11.35
N VAL A 239 -4.71 -5.43 10.95
CA VAL A 239 -5.46 -4.58 10.02
C VAL A 239 -6.72 -4.14 10.72
N SER A 240 -7.13 -2.89 10.51
CA SER A 240 -8.25 -2.30 11.24
C SER A 240 -8.98 -1.26 10.42
N TYR A 241 -10.27 -1.07 10.67
CA TYR A 241 -10.98 0.10 10.16
C TYR A 241 -10.45 1.39 10.79
N LYS A 242 -10.71 2.54 10.17
CA LYS A 242 -10.31 3.82 10.77
C LYS A 242 -11.09 4.18 12.03
N SER A 243 -12.29 3.60 12.19
CA SER A 243 -13.30 3.92 13.21
C SER A 243 -13.03 3.34 14.61
N ILE A 244 -12.02 2.48 14.78
CA ILE A 244 -11.65 1.91 16.08
C ILE A 244 -11.28 3.03 17.07
N SER A 245 -11.74 2.87 18.30
CA SER A 245 -11.51 3.81 19.38
C SER A 245 -10.02 3.97 19.68
N ARG A 246 -9.61 5.18 20.06
CA ARG A 246 -8.21 5.54 20.32
C ARG A 246 -7.93 5.85 21.78
N LYS A 247 -8.98 6.07 22.58
CA LYS A 247 -8.87 6.72 23.89
C LYS A 247 -9.24 5.79 25.03
N GLY A 248 -8.36 5.68 26.01
CA GLY A 248 -8.54 4.90 27.22
C GLY A 248 -8.10 3.44 27.13
N ALA A 249 -8.17 2.78 28.28
CA ALA A 249 -7.70 1.41 28.50
C ALA A 249 -8.70 0.32 28.05
N GLY A 250 -9.85 0.71 27.52
CA GLY A 250 -10.91 -0.22 27.17
C GLY A 250 -10.53 -1.14 26.01
N VAL A 251 -11.21 -2.29 25.96
CA VAL A 251 -10.98 -3.34 24.96
C VAL A 251 -11.33 -2.89 23.55
N GLU A 252 -12.23 -1.92 23.41
CA GLU A 252 -12.59 -1.27 22.16
C GLU A 252 -11.41 -0.56 21.49
N CYS A 253 -10.39 -0.14 22.25
CA CYS A 253 -9.19 0.52 21.72
C CYS A 253 -8.09 -0.45 21.27
N VAL A 254 -8.18 -1.72 21.62
CA VAL A 254 -7.11 -2.71 21.40
C VAL A 254 -7.33 -3.48 20.10
N PHE A 255 -6.34 -3.53 19.21
CA PHE A 255 -6.46 -4.34 18.00
C PHE A 255 -6.76 -5.82 18.31
N GLY A 256 -7.68 -6.42 17.56
CA GLY A 256 -8.19 -7.78 17.72
C GLY A 256 -9.19 -7.96 18.87
N SER A 257 -9.36 -6.99 19.78
CA SER A 257 -10.30 -7.09 20.91
C SER A 257 -11.66 -6.42 20.64
N ASN A 258 -11.90 -6.08 19.38
CA ASN A 258 -13.15 -5.52 18.85
C ASN A 258 -13.47 -6.17 17.49
N ASP A 259 -14.63 -5.84 16.93
CA ASP A 259 -15.12 -6.30 15.64
C ASP A 259 -14.60 -5.50 14.43
N GLN A 260 -13.75 -4.50 14.67
CA GLN A 260 -13.19 -3.58 13.66
C GLN A 260 -11.71 -3.85 13.35
N SER A 261 -11.14 -4.91 13.92
CA SER A 261 -9.72 -5.22 13.78
C SER A 261 -9.43 -6.71 13.87
N TRP A 262 -8.41 -7.11 13.12
CA TRP A 262 -7.87 -8.47 13.08
C TRP A 262 -6.38 -8.41 13.39
N ARG A 263 -5.93 -9.23 14.34
CA ARG A 263 -4.56 -9.20 14.85
C ARG A 263 -3.90 -10.56 14.73
N LEU A 264 -2.70 -10.59 14.14
CA LEU A 264 -1.74 -11.67 14.33
C LEU A 264 -0.81 -11.31 15.49
N ILE A 265 -0.79 -12.18 16.49
CA ILE A 265 0.14 -12.12 17.63
C ILE A 265 1.34 -12.97 17.23
N CYS A 266 2.46 -12.32 16.99
CA CYS A 266 3.74 -12.97 16.72
C CYS A 266 4.57 -12.98 17.99
N SER A 267 5.02 -14.17 18.40
CA SER A 267 5.99 -14.33 19.47
C SER A 267 7.10 -15.27 19.02
N PRO A 268 8.25 -15.29 19.71
CA PRO A 268 9.34 -16.22 19.39
C PRO A 268 8.96 -17.71 19.46
N SER A 269 7.85 -18.06 20.12
CA SER A 269 7.48 -19.45 20.42
C SER A 269 6.20 -19.94 19.73
N SER A 270 5.30 -19.04 19.37
CA SER A 270 4.00 -19.38 18.78
C SER A 270 3.37 -18.20 18.05
N PHE A 271 2.42 -18.53 17.17
CA PHE A 271 1.50 -17.57 16.60
C PHE A 271 0.11 -17.75 17.19
N SER A 272 -0.60 -16.65 17.37
CA SER A 272 -2.03 -16.68 17.66
C SER A 272 -2.75 -15.64 16.81
N PHE A 273 -3.94 -15.97 16.36
CA PHE A 273 -4.84 -15.02 15.73
C PHE A 273 -5.84 -14.48 16.75
N ARG A 274 -6.18 -13.20 16.66
CA ARG A 274 -7.18 -12.59 17.53
C ARG A 274 -8.11 -11.65 16.76
N HIS A 275 -9.42 -11.85 16.92
CA HIS A 275 -10.47 -11.00 16.40
C HIS A 275 -11.69 -11.03 17.34
N ASN A 276 -12.33 -9.89 17.56
CA ASN A 276 -13.51 -9.76 18.44
C ASN A 276 -13.34 -10.46 19.80
N LYS A 277 -12.17 -10.27 20.44
CA LYS A 277 -11.77 -10.87 21.74
C LYS A 277 -11.53 -12.38 21.72
N ILE A 278 -11.84 -13.06 20.62
CA ILE A 278 -11.57 -14.48 20.44
C ILE A 278 -10.10 -14.63 20.04
N LYS A 279 -9.33 -15.36 20.85
CA LYS A 279 -7.95 -15.73 20.55
C LYS A 279 -7.91 -17.19 20.11
N THR A 280 -7.28 -17.46 18.98
CA THR A 280 -7.05 -18.80 18.43
C THR A 280 -5.56 -19.04 18.33
N ASP A 281 -5.05 -20.03 19.06
CA ASP A 281 -3.65 -20.43 18.92
C ASP A 281 -3.46 -21.21 17.61
N LEU A 282 -2.41 -20.85 16.87
CA LEU A 282 -2.15 -21.41 15.54
C LEU A 282 -1.13 -22.55 15.64
N PRO A 283 -1.35 -23.67 14.94
CA PRO A 283 -0.46 -24.84 15.02
C PRO A 283 0.88 -24.64 14.28
N VAL A 284 1.07 -23.50 13.62
CA VAL A 284 2.27 -23.17 12.86
C VAL A 284 3.38 -22.73 13.81
N LYS A 285 4.58 -23.31 13.66
CA LYS A 285 5.75 -22.92 14.43
C LYS A 285 6.47 -21.75 13.75
N PRO A 286 6.95 -20.75 14.51
CA PRO A 286 7.77 -19.68 13.95
C PRO A 286 9.01 -20.24 13.24
N ILE A 287 9.21 -19.87 11.98
CA ILE A 287 10.47 -20.11 11.26
C ILE A 287 11.35 -18.88 11.52
N ILE A 288 11.92 -18.81 12.72
CA ILE A 288 12.77 -17.69 13.11
C ILE A 288 14.18 -18.00 12.60
N SER A 289 14.64 -17.23 11.61
CA SER A 289 16.05 -17.19 11.25
C SER A 289 16.81 -16.52 12.39
N ARG A 290 17.47 -17.33 13.23
CA ARG A 290 18.40 -16.85 14.25
C ARG A 290 19.69 -16.38 13.58
N THR A 291 19.64 -15.23 12.93
CA THR A 291 20.81 -14.66 12.25
C THR A 291 21.17 -13.34 12.91
N GLY A 292 22.00 -13.38 13.95
CA GLY A 292 22.69 -12.20 14.44
C GLY A 292 22.87 -12.14 15.95
N VAL A 293 23.85 -11.32 16.35
CA VAL A 293 24.29 -11.08 17.73
C VAL A 293 23.30 -10.19 18.51
N ASN A 294 22.23 -9.69 17.87
CA ASN A 294 21.30 -8.68 18.38
C ASN A 294 19.80 -9.06 18.20
N GLY A 295 19.39 -10.24 18.65
CA GLY A 295 17.98 -10.60 18.83
C GLY A 295 17.30 -11.33 17.68
N ASP A 296 16.17 -11.97 17.98
CA ASP A 296 15.35 -12.77 17.06
C ASP A 296 14.62 -11.85 16.06
N ILE A 297 15.18 -11.67 14.86
CA ILE A 297 14.55 -10.94 13.74
C ILE A 297 13.79 -11.93 12.85
N TYR A 298 12.56 -11.58 12.48
CA TYR A 298 11.72 -12.38 11.59
C TYR A 298 10.90 -11.48 10.67
N ARG A 299 10.53 -12.00 9.49
CA ARG A 299 9.74 -11.25 8.51
C ARG A 299 8.36 -11.87 8.33
N VAL A 300 7.35 -11.01 8.29
CA VAL A 300 5.95 -11.40 8.06
C VAL A 300 5.42 -10.68 6.83
N GLY A 301 4.88 -11.45 5.88
CA GLY A 301 4.10 -10.94 4.76
C GLY A 301 2.62 -10.90 5.13
N VAL A 302 1.93 -9.83 4.75
CA VAL A 302 0.47 -9.69 4.94
C VAL A 302 -0.16 -9.44 3.58
N TYR A 303 -1.17 -10.23 3.25
CA TYR A 303 -1.95 -10.11 2.03
C TYR A 303 -3.42 -9.84 2.36
N VAL A 304 -3.99 -8.85 1.69
CA VAL A 304 -5.41 -8.53 1.74
C VAL A 304 -5.97 -8.67 0.33
N ASP A 305 -7.07 -9.40 0.17
CA ASP A 305 -7.97 -9.29 -0.98
C ASP A 305 -9.31 -8.81 -0.45
N PHE A 306 -9.57 -7.52 -0.63
CA PHE A 306 -10.76 -6.87 -0.10
C PHE A 306 -12.04 -7.44 -0.71
N SER A 307 -12.03 -7.69 -2.02
CA SER A 307 -13.21 -8.16 -2.76
C SER A 307 -13.53 -9.62 -2.46
N ALA A 308 -12.49 -10.45 -2.32
CA ALA A 308 -12.64 -11.85 -1.91
C ALA A 308 -12.78 -12.01 -0.39
N GLY A 309 -12.66 -10.92 0.39
CA GLY A 309 -12.77 -10.99 1.84
C GLY A 309 -11.67 -11.82 2.51
N THR A 310 -10.45 -11.77 1.96
CA THR A 310 -9.33 -12.61 2.42
C THR A 310 -8.26 -11.77 3.10
N LEU A 311 -7.82 -12.21 4.28
CA LEU A 311 -6.65 -11.69 4.98
C LEU A 311 -5.71 -12.86 5.30
N SER A 312 -4.53 -12.86 4.70
CA SER A 312 -3.54 -13.92 4.88
C SER A 312 -2.25 -13.36 5.46
N PHE A 313 -1.64 -14.14 6.35
CA PHE A 313 -0.36 -13.86 6.97
C PHE A 313 0.63 -14.95 6.62
N PHE A 314 1.87 -14.56 6.33
CA PHE A 314 2.92 -15.46 5.88
C PHE A 314 4.20 -15.23 6.66
N SER A 315 4.92 -16.29 6.99
CA SER A 315 6.31 -16.21 7.43
C SER A 315 7.17 -16.14 6.17
N VAL A 316 8.05 -15.15 6.10
CA VAL A 316 8.92 -14.91 4.95
C VAL A 316 10.38 -15.07 5.38
N SER A 317 11.07 -16.01 4.76
CA SER A 317 12.53 -16.20 4.85
C SER A 317 13.05 -16.53 3.45
N ASP A 318 13.96 -17.49 3.30
CA ASP A 318 14.29 -18.10 2.00
C ASP A 318 13.06 -18.74 1.34
N THR A 319 12.07 -19.11 2.16
CA THR A 319 10.77 -19.64 1.70
C THR A 319 9.63 -18.83 2.29
N MET A 320 8.48 -18.82 1.61
CA MET A 320 7.25 -18.20 2.08
C MET A 320 6.29 -19.29 2.55
N SER A 321 5.84 -19.23 3.80
CA SER A 321 4.92 -20.22 4.38
C SER A 321 3.70 -19.54 5.00
N LEU A 322 2.51 -20.10 4.76
CA LEU A 322 1.26 -19.56 5.29
C LEU A 322 1.20 -19.77 6.81
N ILE A 323 0.97 -18.68 7.55
CA ILE A 323 0.72 -18.70 9.00
C ILE A 323 -0.78 -18.87 9.25
N HIS A 324 -1.60 -18.02 8.62
CA HIS A 324 -3.04 -18.01 8.83
C HIS A 324 -3.76 -17.29 7.70
N THR A 325 -4.97 -17.75 7.38
CA THR A 325 -5.92 -17.03 6.53
C THR A 325 -7.23 -16.86 7.27
N GLN A 326 -7.69 -15.61 7.34
CA GLN A 326 -9.02 -15.24 7.79
C GLN A 326 -9.87 -14.89 6.57
N HIS A 327 -11.08 -15.46 6.52
CA HIS A 327 -12.12 -15.05 5.58
C HIS A 327 -13.18 -14.22 6.29
N THR A 328 -13.50 -13.04 5.78
CA THR A 328 -14.48 -12.13 6.37
C THR A 328 -15.01 -11.16 5.32
N THR A 329 -16.14 -10.52 5.60
CA THR A 329 -16.66 -9.44 4.75
C THR A 329 -16.22 -8.11 5.30
N PHE A 330 -15.26 -7.47 4.63
CA PHE A 330 -14.85 -6.12 4.98
C PHE A 330 -15.94 -5.12 4.60
N THR A 331 -16.26 -4.21 5.51
CA THR A 331 -17.33 -3.22 5.36
C THR A 331 -16.81 -1.80 5.25
N GLN A 332 -15.52 -1.58 5.53
CA GLN A 332 -14.84 -0.29 5.43
C GLN A 332 -13.40 -0.54 4.98
N THR A 333 -12.75 0.48 4.44
CA THR A 333 -11.33 0.42 4.07
C THR A 333 -10.47 0.07 5.27
N LEU A 334 -9.47 -0.77 5.05
CA LEU A 334 -8.57 -1.26 6.09
C LEU A 334 -7.33 -0.41 6.19
N TYR A 335 -6.77 -0.32 7.40
CA TYR A 335 -5.53 0.35 7.71
C TYR A 335 -4.62 -0.67 8.39
N PRO A 336 -3.43 -0.93 7.84
CA PRO A 336 -2.40 -1.69 8.53
C PRO A 336 -2.06 -1.00 9.86
N GLY A 337 -1.80 -1.79 10.88
CA GLY A 337 -1.53 -1.30 12.23
C GLY A 337 -0.63 -2.23 12.99
N PHE A 338 0.10 -1.67 13.95
CA PHE A 338 1.10 -2.39 14.72
C PHE A 338 0.97 -2.09 16.20
N THR A 339 1.25 -3.10 17.02
CA THR A 339 1.49 -2.95 18.45
C THR A 339 2.90 -3.39 18.74
N VAL A 340 3.69 -2.51 19.34
CA VAL A 340 5.13 -2.75 19.56
C VAL A 340 5.42 -2.67 21.05
N CYS A 341 5.91 -3.79 21.61
CA CYS A 341 6.31 -3.85 23.02
C CYS A 341 7.60 -3.05 23.27
N SER A 342 7.92 -2.79 24.55
CA SER A 342 9.20 -2.16 24.91
C SER A 342 10.37 -2.96 24.34
N GLU A 343 11.40 -2.28 23.84
CA GLU A 343 12.61 -2.89 23.27
C GLU A 343 12.36 -3.78 22.03
N SER A 344 11.13 -3.76 21.50
CA SER A 344 10.76 -4.42 20.25
C SER A 344 10.69 -3.39 19.12
N SER A 345 10.78 -3.84 17.87
CA SER A 345 10.63 -2.95 16.72
C SER A 345 9.96 -3.64 15.54
N VAL A 346 9.29 -2.83 14.72
CA VAL A 346 8.72 -3.23 13.43
C VAL A 346 9.16 -2.25 12.36
N LYS A 347 9.58 -2.77 11.20
CA LYS A 347 10.00 -2.02 10.03
C LYS A 347 9.22 -2.48 8.80
N LEU A 348 8.61 -1.52 8.11
CA LEU A 348 7.98 -1.71 6.80
C LEU A 348 9.06 -1.88 5.72
N CYS A 349 9.05 -3.01 5.02
CA CYS A 349 10.03 -3.36 3.99
C CYS A 349 9.83 -2.58 2.70
#